data_AF-F8CR40-F1
#
_entry.id   AF-F8CR40-F1
#
_cell.length_a   1.000
_cell.length_b   1.000
_cell.length_c   1.000
_cell.angle_alpha   90.00
_cell.angle_beta   90.00
_cell.angle_gamma   90.00
#
_symmetry.space_group_name_H-M   'P 1'
#
loop_
_entity.id
_entity.type
_entity.pdbx_description
1 polymer ?
#
loop_
_entity_poly.entity_id
_entity_poly.type
_entity_poly.pdbx_seq_one_letter_code
_entity_poly.pdbx_strand_id
1 'polypeptide(L)'
;MKKAVLIALSLSLPAFAASDFDSEDLSVDVDPETLVSQESFDEASQGRELLPFCWDLHYTSCPRPGATQACTDGIWSDYVCTCRPFGTRNVWDCPEVR
;
A
#
# COMPACT_ATOMS: atom_id res chain seq x y z
N MET A 1 -58.96 14.05 1.89
CA MET A 1 -57.65 14.56 2.37
C MET A 1 -56.56 13.65 1.83
N LYS A 2 -55.53 14.24 1.18
CA LYS A 2 -54.09 13.88 1.13
C LYS A 2 -53.68 12.40 1.03
N LYS A 3 -52.70 11.91 0.26
CA LYS A 3 -51.65 12.36 -0.69
C LYS A 3 -51.01 11.01 -1.11
N ALA A 4 -51.01 10.56 -2.36
CA ALA A 4 -50.06 10.87 -3.43
C ALA A 4 -48.56 10.68 -3.09
N VAL A 5 -47.92 9.85 -3.92
CA VAL A 5 -46.54 9.95 -4.49
C VAL A 5 -45.47 8.99 -3.94
N LEU A 6 -45.02 8.13 -4.88
CA LEU A 6 -43.85 7.27 -4.89
C LEU A 6 -42.56 8.08 -4.71
N ILE A 7 -41.66 7.63 -3.83
CA ILE A 7 -40.34 8.26 -3.64
C ILE A 7 -39.30 7.45 -4.40
N ALA A 8 -38.71 8.11 -5.39
CA ALA A 8 -37.63 7.65 -6.23
C ALA A 8 -36.35 7.39 -5.42
N LEU A 9 -35.68 6.27 -5.70
CA LEU A 9 -34.29 6.05 -5.33
C LEU A 9 -33.41 6.92 -6.24
N SER A 10 -32.94 8.06 -5.72
CA SER A 10 -31.90 8.86 -6.35
C SER A 10 -30.55 8.55 -5.71
N LEU A 11 -29.62 8.11 -6.57
CA LEU A 11 -28.23 7.81 -6.30
C LEU A 11 -27.53 8.99 -5.62
N SER A 12 -26.94 8.76 -4.45
CA SER A 12 -26.01 9.69 -3.81
C SER A 12 -24.58 9.42 -4.32
N LEU A 13 -24.16 10.17 -5.34
CA LEU A 13 -22.74 10.39 -5.62
C LEU A 13 -22.25 11.59 -4.79
N PRO A 14 -21.08 11.51 -4.13
CA PRO A 14 -20.48 12.66 -3.46
C PRO A 14 -19.99 13.69 -4.50
N ALA A 15 -20.33 14.94 -4.21
CA ALA A 15 -20.08 16.12 -5.02
C ALA A 15 -18.58 16.40 -5.22
N PHE A 16 -18.15 16.45 -6.48
CA PHE A 16 -16.94 17.18 -6.86
C PHE A 16 -17.29 18.66 -6.93
N ALA A 17 -16.75 19.43 -6.00
CA ALA A 17 -16.81 20.88 -6.01
C ALA A 17 -16.03 21.40 -7.23
N ALA A 18 -16.72 22.20 -8.04
CA ALA A 18 -16.16 22.95 -9.14
C ALA A 18 -15.28 24.09 -8.61
N SER A 19 -14.14 24.31 -9.27
CA SER A 19 -13.42 25.57 -9.24
C SER A 19 -13.28 26.05 -10.68
N ASP A 20 -14.02 27.11 -11.00
CA ASP A 20 -13.86 27.95 -12.19
C ASP A 20 -12.38 28.32 -12.37
N PHE A 21 -11.82 27.99 -13.53
CA PHE A 21 -10.65 28.71 -14.05
C PHE A 21 -10.90 29.08 -15.50
N ASP A 22 -10.92 30.40 -15.68
CA ASP A 22 -11.10 31.16 -16.90
C ASP A 22 -10.02 30.80 -17.93
N SER A 23 -10.41 30.86 -19.20
CA SER A 23 -9.59 30.46 -20.34
C SER A 23 -8.63 31.58 -20.70
N GLU A 24 -7.33 31.39 -20.48
CA GLU A 24 -6.29 32.16 -21.15
C GLU A 24 -5.32 31.24 -21.92
N ASP A 25 -5.31 31.51 -23.22
CA ASP A 25 -4.42 31.08 -24.29
C ASP A 25 -2.94 31.05 -23.86
N LEU A 26 -2.34 29.86 -23.83
CA LEU A 26 -0.89 29.68 -23.88
C LEU A 26 -0.60 28.34 -24.56
N SER A 27 -0.32 28.41 -25.86
CA SER A 27 0.32 27.35 -26.63
C SER A 27 1.70 27.04 -26.05
N VAL A 28 1.74 26.17 -25.04
CA VAL A 28 2.98 25.58 -24.54
C VAL A 28 3.21 24.28 -25.30
N ASP A 29 4.18 24.34 -26.21
CA ASP A 29 4.82 23.20 -26.87
C ASP A 29 5.47 22.33 -25.76
N VAL A 30 4.75 21.30 -25.29
CA VAL A 30 5.28 20.34 -24.31
C VAL A 30 6.04 19.28 -25.08
N ASP A 31 7.36 19.47 -25.13
CA ASP A 31 8.34 18.48 -25.53
C ASP A 31 8.18 17.19 -24.68
N PRO A 32 7.94 16.02 -25.31
CA PRO A 32 7.67 14.77 -24.61
C PRO A 32 8.93 14.06 -24.05
N GLU A 33 10.11 14.69 -24.03
CA GLU A 33 11.34 14.03 -23.56
C GLU A 33 11.60 14.18 -22.05
N THR A 34 10.66 14.71 -21.27
CA THR A 34 10.71 14.62 -19.80
C THR A 34 9.86 13.47 -19.27
N LEU A 35 10.07 12.28 -19.85
CA LEU A 35 9.86 11.00 -19.16
C LEU A 35 10.86 10.92 -18.00
N VAL A 36 10.53 11.63 -16.93
CA VAL A 36 11.25 11.62 -15.66
C VAL A 36 11.19 10.19 -15.11
N SER A 37 12.23 9.42 -15.43
CA SER A 37 12.87 8.43 -14.55
C SER A 37 11.92 7.60 -13.69
N GLN A 38 10.97 6.89 -14.32
CA GLN A 38 10.22 5.82 -13.66
C GLN A 38 10.86 4.45 -13.88
N GLU A 39 11.99 4.37 -14.59
CA GLU A 39 12.78 3.14 -14.77
C GLU A 39 13.86 2.96 -13.68
N SER A 40 14.28 4.01 -12.99
CA SER A 40 15.35 3.90 -11.97
C SER A 40 14.88 3.29 -10.64
N PHE A 41 13.57 3.08 -10.45
CA PHE A 41 13.04 2.36 -9.29
C PHE A 41 13.05 0.83 -9.48
N ASP A 42 13.14 0.35 -10.72
CA ASP A 42 13.13 -1.08 -11.04
C ASP A 42 14.54 -1.70 -10.86
N GLU A 43 15.60 -0.93 -11.12
CA GLU A 43 16.97 -1.42 -11.12
C GLU A 43 17.58 -1.63 -9.71
N ALA A 44 17.03 -0.97 -8.68
CA ALA A 44 17.41 -1.21 -7.27
C ALA A 44 16.73 -2.47 -6.67
N SER A 45 15.68 -2.98 -7.31
CA SER A 45 14.86 -4.10 -6.81
C SER A 45 15.16 -5.44 -7.48
N GLN A 46 15.88 -5.47 -8.60
CA GLN A 46 16.13 -6.69 -9.39
C GLN A 46 17.02 -7.77 -8.73
N GLY A 47 17.57 -7.51 -7.54
CA GLY A 47 18.50 -8.44 -6.87
C GLY A 47 18.19 -8.76 -5.41
N ARG A 48 17.16 -8.14 -4.81
CA ARG A 48 16.76 -8.49 -3.45
C ARG A 48 15.80 -9.68 -3.55
N GLU A 49 16.27 -10.85 -3.16
CA GLU A 49 15.42 -12.00 -2.82
C GLU A 49 14.17 -11.44 -2.11
N LEU A 50 12.99 -11.60 -2.71
CA LEU A 50 11.76 -10.92 -2.28
C LEU A 50 11.44 -11.31 -0.84
N LEU A 51 11.99 -10.56 0.10
CA LEU A 51 11.77 -10.81 1.50
C LEU A 51 10.30 -10.54 1.79
N PRO A 52 9.63 -11.42 2.55
CA PRO A 52 8.27 -11.16 3.00
C PRO A 52 8.23 -9.89 3.85
N PHE A 53 7.09 -9.20 3.85
CA PHE A 53 6.92 -8.05 4.72
C PHE A 53 6.85 -8.46 6.19
N CYS A 54 7.49 -7.70 7.06
CA CYS A 54 7.52 -8.03 8.49
C CYS A 54 6.13 -7.96 9.14
N TRP A 55 5.24 -7.06 8.69
CA TRP A 55 3.86 -6.98 9.20
C TRP A 55 2.99 -8.16 8.78
N ASP A 56 3.28 -8.78 7.63
CA ASP A 56 2.54 -9.96 7.14
C ASP A 56 2.99 -11.24 7.86
N LEU A 57 4.25 -11.29 8.30
CA LEU A 57 4.79 -12.40 9.09
C LEU A 57 4.36 -12.33 10.55
N HIS A 58 4.22 -11.14 11.12
CA HIS A 58 4.02 -10.98 12.56
C HIS A 58 2.79 -11.76 13.07
N TYR A 59 2.96 -12.50 14.17
CA TYR A 59 1.96 -13.40 14.77
C TYR A 59 1.46 -14.56 13.89
N THR A 60 2.07 -14.79 12.73
CA THR A 60 1.77 -15.99 11.93
C THR A 60 2.53 -17.21 12.43
N SER A 61 2.08 -18.40 12.04
CA SER A 61 2.64 -19.68 12.50
C SER A 61 4.07 -19.92 12.00
N CYS A 62 4.91 -20.50 12.85
CA CYS A 62 6.30 -20.81 12.52
C CYS A 62 6.69 -22.25 12.94
N PRO A 63 7.70 -22.86 12.30
CA PRO A 63 7.92 -24.30 12.40
C PRO A 63 8.46 -24.74 13.76
N ARG A 64 9.34 -23.94 14.37
CA ARG A 64 10.00 -24.30 15.65
C ARG A 64 10.47 -23.06 16.41
N PRO A 65 10.43 -23.06 17.76
CA PRO A 65 10.99 -21.98 18.56
C PRO A 65 12.46 -21.72 18.20
N GLY A 66 12.84 -20.45 18.12
CA GLY A 66 14.18 -20.01 17.76
C GLY A 66 14.50 -20.10 16.26
N ALA A 67 13.57 -20.52 15.41
CA ALA A 67 13.71 -20.29 13.97
C ALA A 67 13.76 -18.78 13.69
N THR A 68 14.52 -18.39 12.67
CA THR A 68 14.64 -17.00 12.22
C THR A 68 14.19 -16.91 10.78
N GLN A 69 13.49 -15.83 10.43
CA GLN A 69 13.06 -15.53 9.07
C GLN A 69 13.43 -14.08 8.77
N ALA A 70 14.14 -13.85 7.67
CA ALA A 70 14.37 -12.50 7.18
C ALA A 70 13.07 -11.93 6.60
N CYS A 71 12.82 -10.65 6.87
CA CYS A 71 11.66 -9.89 6.39
C CYS A 71 12.09 -8.44 6.08
N THR A 72 11.23 -7.68 5.39
CA THR A 72 11.51 -6.28 5.04
C THR A 72 10.35 -5.36 5.42
N ASP A 73 10.63 -4.06 5.60
CA ASP A 73 9.61 -3.01 5.64
C ASP A 73 9.15 -2.57 4.23
N GLY A 74 9.75 -3.12 3.18
CA GLY A 74 9.37 -2.84 1.81
C GLY A 74 9.99 -1.60 1.21
N ILE A 75 10.82 -0.88 1.96
CA ILE A 75 11.41 0.37 1.48
C ILE A 75 12.93 0.30 1.53
N TRP A 76 13.51 0.13 2.72
CA TRP A 76 14.96 0.33 2.88
C TRP A 76 15.64 -0.69 3.79
N SER A 77 14.89 -1.34 4.69
CA SER A 77 15.48 -2.07 5.80
C SER A 77 15.04 -3.53 5.84
N ASP A 78 16.03 -4.39 6.01
CA ASP A 78 15.81 -5.81 6.26
C ASP A 78 15.89 -6.08 7.76
N TYR A 79 14.97 -6.90 8.26
CA TYR A 79 14.84 -7.26 9.65
C TYR A 79 14.80 -8.78 9.78
N VAL A 80 14.92 -9.25 11.02
CA VAL A 80 14.82 -10.67 11.35
C VAL A 80 13.68 -10.89 12.33
N CYS A 81 12.67 -11.63 11.89
CA CYS A 81 11.65 -12.18 12.78
C CYS A 81 12.22 -13.41 13.50
N THR A 82 11.87 -13.57 14.77
CA THR A 82 12.22 -14.75 15.57
C THR A 82 10.97 -15.52 15.95
N CYS A 83 10.97 -16.83 15.74
CA CYS A 83 9.88 -17.70 16.14
C CYS A 83 9.90 -17.92 17.66
N ARG A 84 8.82 -17.54 18.34
CA ARG A 84 8.68 -17.66 19.81
C ARG A 84 7.47 -18.50 20.19
N PRO A 85 7.52 -19.21 21.32
CA PRO A 85 6.34 -19.90 21.84
C PRO A 85 5.30 -18.88 22.33
N PHE A 86 4.04 -19.06 21.90
CA PHE A 86 2.90 -18.26 22.31
C PHE A 86 1.74 -19.19 22.70
N GLY A 87 1.63 -19.47 23.99
CA GLY A 87 0.73 -20.51 24.50
C GLY A 87 1.17 -21.90 24.05
N THR A 88 0.30 -22.59 23.31
CA THR A 88 0.53 -23.94 22.77
C THR A 88 1.05 -23.97 21.33
N ARG A 89 1.23 -22.80 20.69
CA ARG A 89 1.71 -22.67 19.31
C ARG A 89 2.98 -21.84 19.24
N ASN A 90 3.67 -21.91 18.11
CA ASN A 90 4.81 -21.04 17.82
C ASN A 90 4.39 -19.97 16.82
N VAL A 91 4.79 -18.72 17.05
CA VAL A 91 4.49 -17.59 16.17
C VAL A 91 5.72 -16.74 15.88
N TRP A 92 5.72 -16.08 14.73
CA TRP A 92 6.75 -15.10 14.37
C TRP A 92 6.59 -13.82 15.18
N ASP A 93 7.64 -13.47 15.93
CA ASP A 93 7.81 -12.20 16.61
C ASP A 93 8.74 -11.33 15.77
N CYS A 94 8.19 -10.24 15.23
CA CYS A 94 8.88 -9.34 14.30
C CYS A 94 8.96 -7.95 14.94
N PRO A 95 9.98 -7.13 14.64
CA PRO A 95 10.01 -5.74 15.08
C PRO A 95 8.78 -4.98 14.54
N GLU A 96 8.29 -3.99 15.29
CA GLU A 96 7.21 -3.12 14.82
C GLU A 96 7.76 -2.22 13.70
N VAL A 97 7.38 -2.54 12.46
CA VAL A 97 7.69 -1.78 11.26
C VAL A 97 6.37 -1.48 10.56
N ARG A 98 6.09 -0.19 10.38
CA ARG A 98 4.86 0.36 9.78
C ARG A 98 5.21 1.27 8.62
#